data_AF-A0A2T0AJK2-F1
#
_entry.id   AF-A0A2T0AJK2-F1
#
_cell.length_a   1.000
_cell.length_b   1.000
_cell.length_c   1.000
_cell.angle_alpha   90.00
_cell.angle_beta   90.00
_cell.angle_gamma   90.00
#
_symmetry.space_group_name_H-M   'P 1'
#
loop_
_entity.id
_entity.type
_entity.pdbx_description
1 polymer ?
#
loop_
_entity_poly.entity_id
_entity_poly.type
_entity_poly.pdbx_seq_one_letter_code
_entity_poly.pdbx_strand_id
1 'polypeptide(L)'
;MAPKKAPAAEKTTTSLGPNVKEGELVFGASHRELRRRERLAVLTRFAPRLVSLRVLLLGWLGVAHIFASFNDTFVHVTDMSGKETIARVTGGMKVKADRDESSPYAAMLAAQDVATKCKEVGITALHIKIRATGGVGTKTPGPGAQSALRALARAGMRIGRIEDVTPVPTDSTRRKGGRRGRRL
;
A
#
# COMPACT_ATOMS: atom_id res chain seq x y z
N MET A 1 -23.53 -7.75 49.37
CA MET A 1 -22.49 -8.73 49.01
C MET A 1 -22.02 -8.38 47.61
N ALA A 2 -20.87 -7.72 47.48
CA ALA A 2 -20.40 -7.19 46.19
C ALA A 2 -20.01 -8.32 45.23
N PRO A 3 -20.30 -8.23 43.92
CA PRO A 3 -19.89 -9.24 42.97
C PRO A 3 -18.35 -9.25 42.86
N LYS A 4 -17.76 -10.44 43.09
CA LYS A 4 -16.32 -10.67 43.00
C LYS A 4 -15.82 -10.29 41.59
N LYS A 5 -14.86 -9.38 41.53
CA LYS A 5 -14.13 -8.99 40.32
C LYS A 5 -13.39 -10.22 39.78
N ALA A 6 -13.78 -10.69 38.59
CA ALA A 6 -13.06 -11.76 37.89
C ALA A 6 -11.65 -11.27 37.51
N PRO A 7 -10.60 -12.11 37.62
CA PRO A 7 -9.27 -11.75 37.17
C PRO A 7 -9.28 -11.56 35.64
N ALA A 8 -8.65 -10.48 35.18
CA ALA A 8 -8.53 -10.15 33.77
C ALA A 8 -7.70 -11.24 33.06
N ALA A 9 -8.23 -11.76 31.95
CA ALA A 9 -7.52 -12.70 31.09
C ALA A 9 -6.24 -12.05 30.55
N GLU A 10 -5.13 -12.73 30.78
CA GLU A 10 -3.81 -12.42 30.25
C GLU A 10 -3.87 -12.49 28.71
N LYS A 11 -3.72 -11.33 28.06
CA LYS A 11 -3.64 -11.26 26.60
C LYS A 11 -2.27 -11.77 26.18
N THR A 12 -2.17 -13.06 25.89
CA THR A 12 -1.07 -13.65 25.14
C THR A 12 -0.88 -12.84 23.87
N THR A 13 0.22 -12.09 23.82
CA THR A 13 0.66 -11.39 22.61
C THR A 13 1.21 -12.46 21.67
N THR A 14 0.31 -13.13 20.97
CA THR A 14 0.68 -14.01 19.86
C THR A 14 1.26 -13.14 18.76
N SER A 15 2.57 -13.25 18.54
CA SER A 15 3.26 -12.59 17.43
C SER A 15 2.82 -13.25 16.12
N LEU A 16 1.69 -12.80 15.58
CA LEU A 16 1.16 -13.20 14.29
C LEU A 16 1.87 -12.39 13.20
N GLY A 17 3.12 -12.74 12.94
CA GLY A 17 3.90 -12.22 11.83
C GLY A 17 5.17 -13.05 11.65
N PRO A 18 5.74 -13.15 10.44
CA PRO A 18 7.07 -13.73 10.25
C PRO A 18 8.08 -13.25 11.32
N ASN A 19 8.93 -14.16 11.79
CA ASN A 19 9.89 -13.85 12.85
C ASN A 19 11.12 -13.18 12.23
N VAL A 20 11.02 -11.89 11.89
CA VAL A 20 12.14 -11.13 11.29
C VAL A 20 12.74 -10.22 12.35
N LYS A 21 14.06 -10.38 12.57
CA LYS A 21 14.85 -9.49 13.41
C LYS A 21 14.83 -8.09 12.80
N GLU A 22 14.59 -7.08 13.62
CA GLU A 22 14.60 -5.68 13.20
C GLU A 22 15.87 -5.38 12.38
N GLY A 23 15.71 -5.18 11.06
CA GLY A 23 16.82 -4.83 10.15
C GLY A 23 17.11 -5.81 8.99
N GLU A 24 16.45 -6.97 8.90
CA GLU A 24 16.59 -7.86 7.73
C GLU A 24 15.53 -7.63 6.64
N LEU A 25 16.01 -7.35 5.42
CA LEU A 25 15.22 -7.42 4.20
C LEU A 25 15.01 -8.88 3.79
N VAL A 26 13.77 -9.26 3.56
CA VAL A 26 13.47 -10.43 2.71
C VAL A 26 12.82 -9.94 1.44
N PHE A 27 13.62 -9.75 0.38
CA PHE A 27 13.16 -9.79 -1.01
C PHE A 27 14.22 -10.42 -1.92
N GLY A 28 13.77 -11.26 -2.86
CA GLY A 28 14.59 -11.86 -3.90
C GLY A 28 15.43 -10.81 -4.62
N ALA A 29 16.74 -10.90 -4.45
CA ALA A 29 17.68 -10.08 -5.19
C ALA A 29 17.81 -10.62 -6.62
N SER A 30 17.49 -9.78 -7.60
CA SER A 30 17.99 -9.99 -8.96
C SER A 30 19.52 -9.92 -8.95
N HIS A 31 20.15 -10.87 -9.65
CA HIS A 31 21.57 -11.22 -9.62
C HIS A 31 22.54 -10.11 -10.09
N ARG A 32 22.06 -8.89 -10.37
CA ARG A 32 22.86 -7.77 -10.90
C ARG A 32 23.37 -6.79 -9.84
N GLU A 33 22.78 -6.76 -8.65
CA GLU A 33 23.20 -5.83 -7.57
C GLU A 33 24.40 -6.36 -6.75
N LEU A 34 24.68 -7.67 -6.80
CA LEU A 34 25.73 -8.33 -6.01
C LEU A 34 27.16 -7.92 -6.41
N ARG A 35 27.41 -7.55 -7.67
CA ARG A 35 28.76 -7.16 -8.13
C ARG A 35 29.22 -5.77 -7.72
N ARG A 36 28.32 -4.89 -7.24
CA ARG A 36 28.73 -3.56 -6.73
C ARG A 36 29.16 -3.59 -5.26
N ARG A 37 28.84 -4.65 -4.51
CA ARG A 37 29.22 -4.81 -3.10
C ARG A 37 30.69 -5.17 -2.89
N GLU A 38 31.33 -5.88 -3.82
CA GLU A 38 32.73 -6.29 -3.66
C GLU A 38 33.71 -5.11 -3.74
N ARG A 39 33.39 -4.05 -4.48
CA ARG A 39 34.25 -2.84 -4.55
C ARG A 39 34.12 -1.91 -3.35
N LEU A 40 32.99 -1.97 -2.63
CA LEU A 40 32.74 -1.13 -1.45
C LEU A 40 33.30 -1.74 -0.16
N ALA A 41 33.59 -3.05 -0.14
CA ALA A 41 34.19 -3.74 1.01
C ALA A 41 35.66 -3.37 1.26
N VAL A 42 36.35 -2.75 0.30
CA VAL A 42 37.74 -2.28 0.48
C VAL A 42 37.78 -0.90 1.17
N LEU A 43 36.69 -0.13 1.10
CA LEU A 43 36.60 1.22 1.66
C LEU A 43 36.10 1.26 3.12
N THR A 44 35.73 0.12 3.70
CA THR A 44 35.18 0.03 5.07
C THR A 44 36.24 -0.02 6.18
N ARG A 45 37.54 0.10 5.87
CA ARG A 45 38.61 0.10 6.88
C ARG A 45 38.98 1.47 7.47
N PHE A 46 38.44 2.59 6.96
CA PHE A 46 38.94 3.92 7.33
C PHE A 46 37.93 4.88 8.00
N ALA A 47 36.66 4.51 8.17
CA ALA A 47 35.67 5.41 8.80
C ALA A 47 34.48 4.66 9.44
N PRO A 48 34.53 4.28 10.73
CA PRO A 48 33.41 3.60 11.39
C PRO A 48 32.22 4.53 11.72
N ARG A 49 32.38 5.86 11.62
CA ARG A 49 31.33 6.83 12.03
C ARG A 49 30.30 7.17 10.96
N LEU A 50 30.47 6.77 9.70
CA LEU A 50 29.55 7.15 8.61
C LEU A 50 28.55 6.06 8.18
N VAL A 51 28.61 4.86 8.78
CA VAL A 51 27.77 3.72 8.34
C VAL A 51 26.49 3.57 9.19
N SER A 52 26.38 4.30 10.31
CA SER A 52 25.22 4.16 11.23
C SER A 52 23.92 4.79 10.72
N LEU A 53 23.91 5.49 9.59
CA LEU A 53 22.74 6.25 9.11
C LEU A 53 22.02 5.64 7.90
N ARG A 54 22.43 4.45 7.44
CA ARG A 54 21.92 3.89 6.16
C ARG A 54 21.40 2.46 6.21
N VAL A 55 21.04 1.95 7.39
CA VAL A 55 20.49 0.58 7.56
C VAL A 55 19.15 0.55 8.32
N LEU A 56 18.70 1.67 8.89
CA LEU A 56 17.58 1.69 9.85
C LEU A 56 16.17 1.53 9.25
N LEU A 57 16.03 1.16 7.99
CA LEU A 57 14.78 1.42 7.27
C LEU A 57 14.36 0.25 6.37
N LEU A 58 14.35 -0.99 6.87
CA LEU A 58 13.89 -2.13 6.07
C LEU A 58 13.03 -3.08 6.92
N GLY A 59 11.77 -2.72 7.13
CA GLY A 59 10.76 -3.68 7.58
C GLY A 59 9.97 -4.22 6.39
N TRP A 60 8.95 -5.06 6.64
CA TRP A 60 8.25 -5.76 5.57
C TRP A 60 7.61 -4.82 4.56
N LEU A 61 7.85 -5.20 3.29
CA LEU A 61 7.38 -4.53 2.09
C LEU A 61 6.14 -5.25 1.57
N GLY A 62 5.04 -4.51 1.49
CA GLY A 62 3.82 -4.91 0.78
C GLY A 62 3.61 -4.09 -0.48
N VAL A 63 2.62 -4.47 -1.29
CA VAL A 63 2.19 -3.70 -2.45
C VAL A 63 0.78 -3.17 -2.20
N ALA A 64 0.62 -1.86 -2.23
CA ALA A 64 -0.67 -1.17 -2.17
C ALA A 64 -1.16 -0.89 -3.59
N HIS A 65 -2.16 -1.64 -4.01
CA HIS A 65 -2.95 -1.39 -5.21
C HIS A 65 -4.05 -0.39 -4.89
N ILE A 66 -3.88 0.84 -5.38
CA ILE A 66 -4.85 1.92 -5.25
C ILE A 66 -5.62 2.01 -6.56
N PHE A 67 -6.86 1.52 -6.58
CA PHE A 67 -7.73 1.70 -7.74
C PHE A 67 -8.65 2.90 -7.51
N ALA A 68 -8.47 3.94 -8.30
CA ALA A 68 -9.22 5.18 -8.19
C ALA A 68 -10.07 5.39 -9.44
N SER A 69 -11.37 5.13 -9.30
CA SER A 69 -12.38 5.45 -10.31
C SER A 69 -13.13 6.72 -9.93
N PHE A 70 -14.00 7.19 -10.82
CA PHE A 70 -14.89 8.33 -10.52
C PHE A 70 -16.05 7.97 -9.59
N ASN A 71 -16.32 6.67 -9.39
CA ASN A 71 -17.43 6.20 -8.58
C ASN A 71 -16.96 5.72 -7.21
N ASP A 72 -15.81 5.04 -7.13
CA ASP A 72 -15.27 4.53 -5.87
C ASP A 72 -13.73 4.49 -5.89
N THR A 73 -13.14 4.42 -4.69
CA THR A 73 -11.72 4.25 -4.45
C THR A 73 -11.43 3.00 -3.63
N PHE A 74 -10.51 2.18 -4.10
CA PHE A 74 -10.14 0.94 -3.45
C PHE A 74 -8.70 1.06 -2.97
N VAL A 75 -8.48 0.71 -1.70
CA VAL A 75 -7.17 0.54 -1.12
C VAL A 75 -7.01 -0.94 -0.82
N HIS A 76 -6.19 -1.61 -1.63
CA HIS A 76 -5.95 -3.04 -1.53
C HIS A 76 -4.47 -3.31 -1.32
N VAL A 77 -4.12 -3.92 -0.20
CA VAL A 77 -2.73 -4.27 0.11
C VAL A 77 -2.55 -5.77 -0.01
N THR A 78 -1.52 -6.13 -0.77
CA THR A 78 -1.11 -7.51 -1.01
C THR A 78 0.34 -7.72 -0.63
N ASP A 79 0.73 -8.98 -0.63
CA ASP A 79 2.13 -9.37 -0.69
C ASP A 79 2.76 -8.90 -2.04
N MET A 80 4.05 -9.12 -2.21
CA MET A 80 4.75 -8.65 -3.41
C MET A 80 4.61 -9.56 -4.63
N SER A 81 4.23 -10.82 -4.43
CA SER A 81 3.74 -11.69 -5.52
C SER A 81 2.38 -11.18 -6.02
N GLY A 82 1.62 -10.48 -5.18
CA GLY A 82 0.29 -9.96 -5.50
C GLY A 82 -0.80 -11.03 -5.46
N LYS A 83 -0.50 -12.20 -4.87
CA LYS A 83 -1.43 -13.34 -4.79
C LYS A 83 -2.20 -13.35 -3.49
N GLU A 84 -1.55 -13.00 -2.39
CA GLU A 84 -2.13 -13.03 -1.06
C GLU A 84 -2.55 -11.62 -0.62
N THR A 85 -3.80 -11.52 -0.19
CA THR A 85 -4.43 -10.25 0.18
C THR A 85 -4.38 -10.06 1.67
N ILE A 86 -3.78 -8.96 2.13
CA ILE A 86 -3.66 -8.64 3.56
C ILE A 86 -4.86 -7.82 4.00
N ALA A 87 -5.18 -6.76 3.26
CA ALA A 87 -6.29 -5.88 3.58
C ALA A 87 -6.93 -5.33 2.30
N ARG A 88 -8.26 -5.35 2.27
CA ARG A 88 -9.06 -4.70 1.23
C ARG A 88 -10.10 -3.82 1.88
N VAL A 89 -10.08 -2.53 1.57
CA VAL A 89 -11.09 -1.57 2.01
C VAL A 89 -11.44 -0.65 0.84
N THR A 90 -12.72 -0.33 0.70
CA THR A 90 -13.22 0.59 -0.33
C THR A 90 -13.75 1.87 0.31
N GLY A 91 -13.90 2.94 -0.48
CA GLY A 91 -14.52 4.18 -0.03
C GLY A 91 -15.97 3.96 0.39
N GLY A 92 -16.72 3.18 -0.39
CA GLY A 92 -18.11 2.80 -0.07
C GLY A 92 -18.29 1.98 1.21
N MET A 93 -17.26 1.28 1.70
CA MET A 93 -17.34 0.63 3.02
C MET A 93 -17.34 1.62 4.18
N LYS A 94 -16.89 2.87 3.96
CA LYS A 94 -16.73 3.89 5.00
C LYS A 94 -17.83 4.93 4.98
N VAL A 95 -18.49 5.11 3.84
CA VAL A 95 -19.53 6.12 3.65
C VAL A 95 -20.81 5.43 3.22
N LYS A 96 -21.95 5.84 3.81
CA LYS A 96 -23.27 5.24 3.52
C LYS A 96 -23.95 5.82 2.26
N ALA A 97 -23.41 6.89 1.71
CA ALA A 97 -23.99 7.61 0.58
C ALA A 97 -23.24 7.26 -0.71
N ASP A 98 -23.98 6.73 -1.69
CA ASP A 98 -23.43 6.26 -2.97
C ASP A 98 -22.66 7.34 -3.74
N ARG A 99 -23.08 8.61 -3.61
CA ARG A 99 -22.43 9.74 -4.28
C ARG A 99 -21.05 10.07 -3.72
N ASP A 100 -20.79 9.70 -2.46
CA ASP A 100 -19.62 10.12 -1.69
C ASP A 100 -18.55 9.00 -1.62
N GLU A 101 -18.75 7.89 -2.32
CA GLU A 101 -17.84 6.74 -2.36
C GLU A 101 -16.47 7.07 -3.00
N SER A 102 -16.44 7.89 -4.05
CA SER A 102 -15.19 8.37 -4.66
C SER A 102 -14.58 9.58 -3.97
N SER A 103 -15.26 10.13 -2.96
CA SER A 103 -14.85 11.37 -2.31
C SER A 103 -13.46 11.23 -1.68
N PRO A 104 -12.66 12.30 -1.66
CA PRO A 104 -11.34 12.28 -1.03
C PRO A 104 -11.42 11.95 0.47
N TYR A 105 -12.55 12.27 1.12
CA TYR A 105 -12.81 11.94 2.52
C TYR A 105 -12.97 10.43 2.73
N ALA A 106 -13.79 9.76 1.90
CA ALA A 106 -13.96 8.32 1.94
C ALA A 106 -12.63 7.58 1.74
N ALA A 107 -11.84 8.01 0.75
CA ALA A 107 -10.53 7.45 0.44
C ALA A 107 -9.53 7.58 1.61
N MET A 108 -9.56 8.71 2.32
CA MET A 108 -8.70 8.95 3.49
C MET A 108 -9.03 7.98 4.62
N LEU A 109 -10.30 7.80 4.95
CA LEU A 109 -10.74 6.89 6.00
C LEU A 109 -10.36 5.44 5.64
N ALA A 110 -10.62 5.02 4.40
CA ALA A 110 -10.27 3.69 3.92
C ALA A 110 -8.75 3.41 4.04
N ALA A 111 -7.91 4.38 3.67
CA ALA A 111 -6.46 4.27 3.77
C ALA A 111 -5.96 4.18 5.22
N GLN A 112 -6.57 4.92 6.15
CA GLN A 112 -6.22 4.84 7.58
C GLN A 112 -6.52 3.46 8.15
N ASP A 113 -7.68 2.89 7.85
CA ASP A 113 -8.05 1.57 8.33
C ASP A 113 -7.16 0.45 7.76
N VAL A 114 -6.81 0.56 6.48
CA VAL A 114 -5.84 -0.35 5.87
C VAL A 114 -4.48 -0.24 6.54
N ALA A 115 -4.02 0.97 6.83
CA ALA A 115 -2.74 1.18 7.51
C ALA A 115 -2.73 0.56 8.91
N THR A 116 -3.81 0.66 9.68
CA THR A 116 -3.93 0.01 10.99
C THR A 116 -3.82 -1.51 10.86
N LYS A 117 -4.56 -2.12 9.93
CA LYS A 117 -4.48 -3.57 9.67
C LYS A 117 -3.09 -4.01 9.20
N CYS A 118 -2.43 -3.20 8.38
CA CYS A 118 -1.06 -3.48 7.93
C CYS A 118 -0.06 -3.45 9.09
N LYS A 119 -0.25 -2.55 10.06
CA LYS A 119 0.59 -2.49 11.27
C LYS A 119 0.39 -3.68 12.19
N GLU A 120 -0.84 -4.15 12.35
CA GLU A 120 -1.13 -5.38 13.12
C GLU A 120 -0.41 -6.60 12.52
N VAL A 121 -0.34 -6.65 11.19
CA VAL A 121 0.38 -7.69 10.44
C VAL A 121 1.90 -7.45 10.41
N GLY A 122 2.42 -6.30 10.84
CA GLY A 122 3.86 -6.00 10.85
C GLY A 122 4.44 -5.44 9.54
N ILE A 123 3.59 -5.01 8.60
CA ILE A 123 4.03 -4.35 7.37
C ILE A 123 4.34 -2.89 7.69
N THR A 124 5.55 -2.46 7.31
CA THR A 124 6.05 -1.12 7.64
C THR A 124 6.26 -0.24 6.41
N ALA A 125 6.42 -0.86 5.23
CA ALA A 125 6.67 -0.18 3.99
C ALA A 125 5.77 -0.71 2.86
N LEU A 126 5.34 0.18 1.96
CA LEU A 126 4.43 -0.15 0.86
C LEU A 126 4.95 0.41 -0.47
N HIS A 127 5.01 -0.45 -1.48
CA HIS A 127 5.07 -0.04 -2.89
C HIS A 127 3.69 0.33 -3.37
N ILE A 128 3.55 1.47 -4.03
CA ILE A 128 2.25 1.98 -4.42
C ILE A 128 2.07 1.78 -5.92
N LYS A 129 1.00 1.08 -6.29
CA LYS A 129 0.55 0.91 -7.67
C LYS A 129 -0.78 1.64 -7.84
N ILE A 130 -0.74 2.79 -8.48
CA ILE A 130 -1.92 3.60 -8.78
C ILE A 130 -2.56 3.05 -10.06
N ARG A 131 -3.88 2.89 -10.05
CA ARG A 131 -4.64 2.39 -11.20
C ARG A 131 -5.89 3.22 -11.40
N ALA A 132 -6.03 3.85 -12.57
CA ALA A 132 -7.31 4.37 -13.03
C ALA A 132 -8.13 3.28 -13.73
N THR A 133 -9.38 3.59 -14.10
CA THR A 133 -10.24 2.68 -14.88
C THR A 133 -9.56 2.14 -16.14
N GLY A 134 -8.90 3.01 -16.90
CA GLY A 134 -8.13 2.67 -18.10
C GLY A 134 -8.92 1.93 -19.18
N GLY A 135 -8.20 1.26 -20.09
CA GLY A 135 -8.78 0.59 -21.25
C GLY A 135 -9.47 1.58 -22.20
N VAL A 136 -10.74 1.31 -22.52
CA VAL A 136 -11.62 2.22 -23.28
C VAL A 136 -12.20 3.37 -22.44
N GLY A 137 -12.02 3.30 -21.11
CA GLY A 137 -12.49 4.29 -20.15
C GLY A 137 -11.52 5.45 -19.99
N THR A 138 -11.69 6.18 -18.88
CA THR A 138 -10.80 7.27 -18.51
C THR A 138 -9.48 6.72 -17.94
N LYS A 139 -8.37 7.25 -18.45
CA LYS A 139 -7.01 6.99 -17.95
C LYS A 139 -6.62 7.90 -16.78
N THR A 140 -7.39 8.96 -16.55
CA THR A 140 -7.20 9.85 -15.41
C THR A 140 -7.65 9.14 -14.13
N PRO A 141 -6.79 9.10 -13.08
CA PRO A 141 -7.19 8.56 -11.79
C PRO A 141 -8.29 9.41 -11.15
N GLY A 142 -9.19 8.76 -10.43
CA GLY A 142 -10.27 9.44 -9.71
C GLY A 142 -9.79 10.33 -8.56
N PRO A 143 -10.68 11.18 -8.01
CA PRO A 143 -10.34 12.20 -7.02
C PRO A 143 -9.77 11.65 -5.70
N GLY A 144 -10.11 10.42 -5.31
CA GLY A 144 -9.59 9.81 -4.08
C GLY A 144 -8.16 9.25 -4.17
N ALA A 145 -7.53 9.19 -5.36
CA ALA A 145 -6.18 8.63 -5.52
C ALA A 145 -5.12 9.35 -4.66
N GLN A 146 -5.05 10.67 -4.80
CA GLN A 146 -4.06 11.50 -4.11
C GLN A 146 -4.33 11.54 -2.59
N SER A 147 -5.60 11.51 -2.21
CA SER A 147 -6.02 11.51 -0.81
C SER A 147 -5.64 10.21 -0.10
N ALA A 148 -5.87 9.05 -0.73
CA ALA A 148 -5.44 7.76 -0.20
C ALA A 148 -3.91 7.70 -0.03
N LEU A 149 -3.15 8.15 -1.04
CA LEU A 149 -1.68 8.22 -0.99
C LEU A 149 -1.19 9.05 0.21
N ARG A 150 -1.76 10.25 0.36
CA ARG A 150 -1.41 11.16 1.46
C ARG A 150 -1.79 10.60 2.82
N ALA A 151 -2.92 9.91 2.91
CA ALA A 151 -3.39 9.28 4.14
C ALA A 151 -2.47 8.13 4.57
N LEU A 152 -2.01 7.28 3.64
CA LEU A 152 -1.04 6.22 3.92
C LEU A 152 0.29 6.80 4.45
N ALA A 153 0.78 7.88 3.84
CA ALA A 153 1.99 8.58 4.32
C ALA A 153 1.80 9.11 5.76
N ARG A 154 0.65 9.75 6.02
CA ARG A 154 0.30 10.30 7.35
C ARG A 154 0.11 9.23 8.41
N ALA A 155 -0.38 8.05 8.02
CA ALA A 155 -0.54 6.92 8.92
C ALA A 155 0.81 6.31 9.35
N GLY A 156 1.94 6.79 8.84
CA GLY A 156 3.28 6.33 9.21
C GLY A 156 3.76 5.13 8.39
N MET A 157 3.08 4.80 7.29
CA MET A 157 3.57 3.79 6.34
C MET A 157 4.69 4.40 5.50
N ARG A 158 5.78 3.65 5.32
CA ARG A 158 6.91 4.11 4.52
C ARG A 158 6.65 3.86 3.05
N ILE A 159 6.63 4.92 2.26
CA ILE A 159 6.34 4.83 0.84
C ILE A 159 7.61 4.43 0.08
N GLY A 160 7.50 3.33 -0.66
CA GLY A 160 8.54 2.85 -1.57
C GLY A 160 8.39 3.46 -2.96
N ARG A 161 8.42 2.61 -3.99
CA ARG A 161 8.20 3.01 -5.39
C ARG A 161 6.74 3.30 -5.64
N ILE A 162 6.48 4.35 -6.42
CA ILE A 162 5.15 4.70 -6.91
C ILE A 162 5.15 4.43 -8.42
N GLU A 163 4.25 3.57 -8.87
CA GLU A 163 4.10 3.18 -10.27
C GLU A 163 2.65 3.38 -10.69
N ASP A 164 2.43 3.86 -11.91
CA ASP A 164 1.11 3.86 -12.54
C ASP A 164 0.94 2.57 -13.34
N VAL A 165 -0.07 1.78 -12.97
CA VAL A 165 -0.45 0.52 -13.62
C VAL A 165 -1.82 0.63 -14.29
N THR A 166 -2.22 1.85 -14.65
CA THR A 166 -3.43 2.09 -15.45
C THR A 166 -3.34 1.30 -16.75
N PRO A 167 -4.34 0.47 -17.10
CA PRO A 167 -4.26 -0.35 -18.30
C PRO A 167 -4.33 0.53 -19.55
N VAL A 168 -3.26 0.55 -20.33
CA VAL A 168 -3.16 1.23 -21.62
C VAL A 168 -3.19 0.18 -22.73
N PRO A 169 -4.27 0.10 -23.53
CA PRO A 169 -4.34 -0.85 -24.63
C PRO A 169 -3.49 -0.36 -25.81
N THR A 170 -2.83 -1.28 -26.51
CA THR A 170 -2.14 -1.00 -27.79
C THR A 170 -3.15 -0.55 -28.85
N ASP A 171 -4.24 -1.31 -29.00
CA ASP A 171 -5.43 -0.97 -29.78
C ASP A 171 -6.68 -1.13 -28.93
N SER A 172 -7.68 -0.25 -29.13
CA SER A 172 -8.88 -0.21 -28.29
C SER A 172 -10.11 -0.76 -29.01
N THR A 173 -10.97 -1.46 -28.27
CA THR A 173 -12.33 -1.76 -28.72
C THR A 173 -13.20 -0.50 -28.71
N ARG A 174 -14.38 -0.57 -29.33
CA ARG A 174 -15.31 0.57 -29.39
C ARG A 174 -15.71 1.03 -27.98
N ARG A 175 -15.50 2.32 -27.70
CA ARG A 175 -15.86 2.94 -26.42
C ARG A 175 -17.37 2.90 -26.18
N LYS A 176 -17.77 2.77 -24.90
CA LYS A 176 -19.18 2.83 -24.48
C LYS A 176 -19.81 4.17 -24.89
N GLY A 177 -20.87 4.11 -25.70
CA GLY A 177 -21.61 5.27 -26.19
C GLY A 177 -21.96 5.17 -27.68
N GLY A 178 -22.81 6.08 -28.14
CA GLY A 178 -23.10 6.24 -29.56
C GLY A 178 -21.93 6.91 -30.29
N ARG A 179 -21.96 6.91 -31.62
CA ARG A 179 -20.99 7.66 -32.46
C ARG A 179 -20.89 9.14 -32.07
N ARG A 180 -21.98 9.70 -31.56
CA ARG A 180 -22.12 11.11 -31.13
C ARG A 180 -21.77 11.34 -29.65
N GLY A 181 -21.35 10.31 -28.91
CA GLY A 181 -21.02 10.41 -27.49
C GLY A 181 -22.22 10.56 -26.55
N ARG A 182 -21.95 10.92 -25.29
CA ARG A 182 -22.94 11.25 -24.25
C ARG A 182 -23.32 12.73 -24.39
N ARG A 183 -24.60 13.05 -24.43
CA ARG A 183 -25.16 14.41 -24.65
C ARG A 183 -25.92 14.97 -23.43
N LEU A 184 -25.53 14.52 -22.25
CA LEU A 184 -26.06 15.02 -20.99
C LEU A 184 -25.41 16.36 -20.65
#